data_AF-A0A3S0VY02-F1
#
_entry.id   AF-A0A3S0VY02-F1
#
_cell.length_a   1.000
_cell.length_b   1.000
_cell.length_c   1.000
_cell.angle_alpha   90.00
_cell.angle_beta   90.00
_cell.angle_gamma   90.00
#
_symmetry.space_group_name_H-M   'P 1'
#
loop_
_entity.id
_entity.type
_entity.pdbx_description
1 polymer ?
#
loop_
_entity_poly.entity_id
_entity_poly.type
_entity_poly.pdbx_seq_one_letter_code
_entity_poly.pdbx_strand_id
1 'polypeptide(L)'
;MDARAEELFDYVQERCLWQFHSRSWDRQENIEGIITKGIELLQGKTPAADTPKDRCFLADARIMVADFRSGFPWIKDADAAEIQQVMEQLAQLLVDVTVTHSKNRELSHHLY
;
A
#
# COMPACT_ATOMS: atom_id res chain seq x y z
N MET A 1 -4.92 -9.98 -14.23
CA MET A 1 -4.31 -9.66 -12.94
C MET A 1 -2.84 -10.00 -13.06
N ASP A 2 -1.94 -9.09 -12.68
CA ASP A 2 -0.51 -9.40 -12.62
C ASP A 2 -0.23 -10.24 -11.37
N ALA A 3 0.37 -11.44 -11.55
CA ALA A 3 0.69 -12.35 -10.44
C ALA A 3 1.62 -11.70 -9.41
N ARG A 4 2.47 -10.75 -9.83
CA ARG A 4 3.33 -9.99 -8.94
C ARG A 4 2.52 -9.14 -7.95
N ALA A 5 1.38 -8.60 -8.37
CA ALA A 5 0.52 -7.82 -7.49
C ALA A 5 -0.15 -8.68 -6.42
N GLU A 6 -0.49 -9.94 -6.75
CA GLU A 6 -1.03 -10.91 -5.80
C GLU A 6 0.03 -11.30 -4.75
N GLU A 7 1.28 -11.54 -5.16
CA GLU A 7 2.39 -11.80 -4.22
C GLU A 7 2.60 -10.65 -3.21
N LEU A 8 2.59 -9.40 -3.70
CA LEU A 8 2.69 -8.24 -2.81
C LEU A 8 1.46 -8.10 -1.91
N PHE A 9 0.28 -8.44 -2.43
CA PHE A 9 -0.97 -8.41 -1.68
C PHE A 9 -0.93 -9.41 -0.51
N ASP A 10 -0.49 -10.64 -0.75
CA ASP A 10 -0.36 -11.66 0.29
C ASP A 10 0.56 -11.19 1.42
N TYR A 11 1.73 -10.64 1.08
CA TYR A 11 2.61 -10.03 2.08
C TYR A 11 1.90 -8.94 2.88
N VAL A 12 1.20 -8.00 2.23
CA VAL A 12 0.52 -6.90 2.92
C VAL A 12 -0.57 -7.43 3.84
N GLN A 13 -1.36 -8.43 3.41
CA GLN A 13 -2.38 -9.07 4.24
C GLN A 13 -1.79 -9.70 5.51
N GLU A 14 -0.62 -10.33 5.41
CA GLU A 14 0.01 -11.04 6.52
C GLU A 14 0.79 -10.11 7.47
N ARG A 15 1.34 -9.00 6.95
CA ARG A 15 2.33 -8.19 7.66
C ARG A 15 1.86 -6.81 8.06
N CYS A 16 1.01 -6.18 7.25
CA CYS A 16 0.62 -4.79 7.42
C CYS A 16 -0.70 -4.65 8.18
N LEU A 17 -0.87 -3.53 8.89
CA LEU A 17 -2.09 -3.22 9.66
C LEU A 17 -2.78 -1.93 9.20
N TRP A 18 -2.09 -1.07 8.46
CA TRP A 18 -2.59 0.24 8.04
C TRP A 18 -3.82 0.17 7.12
N GLN A 19 -4.00 -0.93 6.39
CA GLN A 19 -5.17 -1.24 5.56
C GLN A 19 -6.39 -1.68 6.38
N PHE A 20 -6.25 -1.93 7.69
CA PHE A 20 -7.32 -2.39 8.56
C PHE A 20 -7.83 -1.34 9.55
N HIS A 21 -7.54 -0.05 9.30
CA HIS A 21 -8.07 1.05 10.11
C HIS A 21 -9.60 1.04 10.25
N SER A 22 -10.10 1.75 11.25
CA SER A 22 -11.47 1.59 11.75
C SER A 22 -12.55 2.09 10.79
N ARG A 23 -12.24 2.98 9.85
CA ARG A 23 -13.20 3.56 8.89
C ARG A 23 -12.72 3.45 7.46
N SER A 24 -13.67 3.43 6.53
CA SER A 24 -13.40 3.28 5.09
C SER A 24 -12.56 4.42 4.53
N TRP A 25 -12.76 5.66 4.99
CA TRP A 25 -11.95 6.80 4.57
C TRP A 25 -10.51 6.70 5.09
N ASP A 26 -10.31 6.23 6.33
CA ASP A 26 -8.97 6.00 6.87
C ASP A 26 -8.24 4.90 6.09
N ARG A 27 -8.95 3.81 5.74
CA ARG A 27 -8.36 2.73 4.93
C ARG A 27 -7.92 3.24 3.56
N GLN A 28 -8.80 3.94 2.86
CA GLN A 28 -8.50 4.51 1.54
C GLN A 28 -7.31 5.46 1.61
N GLU A 29 -7.31 6.36 2.59
CA GLU A 29 -6.26 7.35 2.76
C GLU A 29 -4.89 6.71 3.09
N ASN A 30 -4.87 5.68 3.95
CA ASN A 30 -3.63 4.95 4.24
C ASN A 30 -3.15 4.15 3.02
N ILE A 31 -4.06 3.45 2.32
CA ILE A 31 -3.71 2.71 1.10
C ILE A 31 -3.10 3.64 0.07
N GLU A 32 -3.78 4.74 -0.28
CA GLU A 32 -3.29 5.71 -1.26
C GLU A 32 -1.96 6.32 -0.83
N GLY A 33 -1.91 6.87 0.39
CA GLY A 33 -0.72 7.54 0.90
C GLY A 33 0.51 6.62 0.94
N ILE A 34 0.38 5.42 1.50
CA ILE A 34 1.51 4.48 1.66
C ILE A 34 1.95 3.91 0.32
N ILE A 35 1.00 3.57 -0.58
CA ILE A 35 1.33 3.04 -1.90
C ILE A 35 2.06 4.11 -2.75
N THR A 36 1.60 5.36 -2.74
CA THR A 36 2.29 6.45 -3.45
C THR A 36 3.72 6.62 -2.98
N LYS A 37 3.96 6.69 -1.66
CA LYS A 37 5.34 6.77 -1.12
C LYS A 37 6.15 5.52 -1.47
N GLY A 38 5.52 4.34 -1.45
CA GLY A 38 6.14 3.07 -1.80
C GLY A 38 6.63 3.02 -3.25
N ILE A 39 5.80 3.48 -4.19
CA ILE A 39 6.14 3.63 -5.61
C ILE A 39 7.37 4.54 -5.77
N GLU A 40 7.35 5.72 -5.15
CA GLU A 40 8.44 6.67 -5.23
C GLU A 40 9.76 6.06 -4.71
N LEU A 41 9.73 5.35 -3.58
CA LEU A 41 10.89 4.66 -3.01
C LEU A 41 11.41 3.52 -3.91
N LEU A 42 10.51 2.73 -4.50
CA LEU A 42 10.88 1.64 -5.42
C LEU A 42 11.52 2.19 -6.70
N GLN A 43 11.04 3.33 -7.19
CA GLN A 43 11.63 4.06 -8.32
C GLN A 43 12.90 4.87 -7.95
N GLY A 44 13.37 4.78 -6.70
CA GLY A 44 14.59 5.47 -6.23
C GLY A 44 14.44 6.98 -6.05
N LYS A 45 13.21 7.50 -6.02
CA LYS A 45 12.92 8.91 -5.72
C LYS A 45 12.96 9.14 -4.21
N THR A 46 13.03 10.40 -3.81
CA THR A 46 12.88 10.82 -2.42
C THR A 46 11.47 11.35 -2.20
N PRO A 47 10.59 10.61 -1.51
CA PRO A 47 9.23 11.06 -1.23
C PRO A 47 9.20 12.33 -0.38
N ALA A 48 8.24 13.21 -0.64
CA ALA A 48 7.98 14.37 0.20
C ALA A 48 7.57 13.93 1.63
N ALA A 49 8.01 14.68 2.64
CA ALA A 49 7.82 14.37 4.06
C ALA A 49 7.42 15.62 4.87
N ASP A 50 6.69 16.52 4.23
CA ASP A 50 6.46 17.89 4.70
C ASP A 50 5.51 17.92 5.90
N THR A 51 4.44 17.12 5.85
CA THR A 51 3.45 17.06 6.94
C THR A 51 3.74 15.88 7.90
N PRO A 52 3.24 15.93 9.15
CA PRO A 52 3.27 14.77 10.04
C PRO A 52 2.68 13.52 9.40
N LYS A 53 1.63 13.69 8.59
CA LYS A 53 0.95 12.60 7.90
C LYS A 53 1.81 11.97 6.81
N ASP A 54 2.45 12.80 5.98
CA ASP A 54 3.42 12.32 4.99
C ASP A 54 4.54 11.51 5.64
N ARG A 55 5.02 11.96 6.81
CA ARG A 55 6.03 11.24 7.57
C ARG A 55 5.52 9.88 8.07
N CYS A 56 4.27 9.79 8.52
CA CYS A 56 3.66 8.52 8.89
C CYS A 56 3.56 7.56 7.69
N PHE A 57 3.00 8.02 6.56
CA PHE A 57 2.93 7.19 5.35
C PHE A 57 4.30 6.72 4.88
N LEU A 58 5.29 7.62 4.91
CA LEU A 58 6.65 7.28 4.55
C LEU A 58 7.27 6.26 5.51
N ALA A 59 6.95 6.32 6.80
CA ALA A 59 7.46 5.35 7.77
C ALA A 59 6.98 3.92 7.46
N ASP A 60 5.68 3.75 7.24
CA ASP A 60 5.10 2.45 6.85
C ASP A 60 5.60 1.98 5.47
N ALA A 61 5.64 2.89 4.50
CA ALA A 61 6.12 2.59 3.15
C ALA A 61 7.59 2.13 3.15
N ARG A 62 8.46 2.71 3.99
CA ARG A 62 9.87 2.30 4.07
C ARG A 62 10.03 0.86 4.54
N ILE A 63 9.22 0.42 5.51
CA ILE A 63 9.27 -0.96 6.01
C ILE A 63 8.76 -1.90 4.92
N MET A 64 7.60 -1.60 4.33
CA MET A 64 7.03 -2.38 3.22
C MET A 64 8.01 -2.50 2.05
N VAL A 65 8.63 -1.40 1.61
CA VAL A 65 9.57 -1.40 0.48
C VAL A 65 10.88 -2.12 0.80
N ALA A 66 11.38 -2.01 2.03
CA ALA A 66 12.56 -2.76 2.45
C ALA A 66 12.32 -4.28 2.37
N ASP A 67 11.18 -4.72 2.90
CA ASP A 67 10.80 -6.13 2.90
C ASP A 67 10.53 -6.59 1.46
N PHE A 68 9.86 -5.77 0.64
CA PHE A 68 9.64 -6.02 -0.78
C PHE A 68 10.94 -6.26 -1.56
N ARG A 69 11.92 -5.36 -1.42
CA ARG A 69 13.23 -5.48 -2.08
C ARG A 69 14.00 -6.73 -1.64
N SER A 70 13.71 -7.25 -0.45
CA SER A 70 14.35 -8.46 0.09
C SER A 70 13.61 -9.75 -0.30
N GLY A 71 12.28 -9.72 -0.35
CA GLY A 71 11.42 -10.89 -0.54
C GLY A 71 11.07 -11.17 -1.99
N PHE A 72 11.08 -10.16 -2.87
CA PHE A 72 10.63 -10.29 -4.26
C PHE A 72 11.74 -9.92 -5.24
N PRO A 73 12.47 -10.92 -5.80
CA PRO A 73 13.63 -10.67 -6.67
C PRO A 73 13.30 -9.80 -7.89
N TRP A 74 12.11 -9.96 -8.46
CA TRP A 74 11.68 -9.24 -9.68
C TRP A 74 11.66 -7.73 -9.52
N ILE A 75 11.57 -7.21 -8.29
CA ILE A 75 11.57 -5.76 -8.02
C ILE A 75 12.88 -5.09 -8.46
N LYS A 76 13.99 -5.83 -8.47
CA LYS A 76 15.30 -5.28 -8.88
C LYS A 76 15.41 -5.08 -10.38
N ASP A 77 14.67 -5.89 -11.14
CA ASP A 77 14.75 -5.93 -12.60
C ASP A 77 13.57 -5.18 -13.26
N ALA A 78 12.52 -4.87 -12.48
CA ALA A 78 11.35 -4.16 -12.96
C ALA A 78 11.66 -2.67 -13.26
N ASP A 79 11.11 -2.17 -14.35
CA ASP A 79 11.21 -0.75 -14.68
C ASP A 79 10.19 0.10 -13.89
N ALA A 80 10.30 1.43 -14.01
CA ALA A 80 9.44 2.34 -13.28
C ALA A 80 7.95 2.22 -13.64
N ALA A 81 7.62 1.87 -14.89
CA ALA A 81 6.24 1.71 -15.35
C ALA A 81 5.64 0.39 -14.86
N GLU A 82 6.43 -0.69 -14.84
CA GLU A 82 6.04 -1.96 -14.25
C GLU A 82 5.80 -1.83 -12.74
N ILE A 83 6.70 -1.16 -12.02
CA ILE A 83 6.53 -0.90 -10.59
C ILE A 83 5.25 -0.09 -10.34
N GLN A 84 5.00 0.95 -11.12
CA GLN A 84 3.78 1.75 -11.03
C GLN A 84 2.54 0.86 -11.21
N GLN A 85 2.50 0.10 -12.30
CA GLN A 85 1.37 -0.75 -12.66
C GLN A 85 1.08 -1.82 -11.59
N VAL A 86 2.11 -2.48 -11.06
CA VAL A 86 1.95 -3.53 -10.05
C VAL A 86 1.46 -2.94 -8.72
N MET A 87 2.05 -1.82 -8.29
CA MET A 87 1.67 -1.16 -7.04
C MET A 87 0.26 -0.55 -7.11
N GLU A 88 -0.18 -0.05 -8.25
CA GLU A 88 -1.56 0.39 -8.47
C GLU A 88 -2.56 -0.77 -8.42
N GLN A 89 -2.20 -1.93 -9.01
CA GLN A 89 -3.01 -3.14 -8.90
C GLN A 89 -3.09 -3.64 -7.45
N LEU A 90 -2.00 -3.56 -6.69
CA LEU A 90 -1.99 -3.85 -5.26
C LEU A 90 -2.95 -2.92 -4.49
N ALA A 91 -2.91 -1.61 -4.76
CA ALA A 91 -3.85 -0.67 -4.14
C ALA A 91 -5.31 -1.02 -4.45
N GLN A 92 -5.61 -1.35 -5.71
CA GLN A 92 -6.94 -1.73 -6.15
C GLN A 92 -7.42 -3.01 -5.44
N LEU A 93 -6.55 -4.01 -5.29
CA LEU A 93 -6.80 -5.24 -4.54
C LEU A 93 -7.10 -4.96 -3.06
N LEU A 94 -6.29 -4.12 -2.42
CA LEU A 94 -6.48 -3.76 -1.02
C LEU A 94 -7.80 -3.03 -0.80
N VAL A 95 -8.14 -2.06 -1.66
CA VAL A 95 -9.44 -1.37 -1.58
C VAL A 95 -10.59 -2.36 -1.79
N ASP A 96 -10.48 -3.24 -2.79
CA ASP A 96 -11.54 -4.20 -3.11
C ASP A 96 -11.83 -5.13 -1.92
N VAL A 97 -10.79 -5.69 -1.30
CA VAL A 97 -10.95 -6.66 -0.20
C VAL A 97 -11.24 -5.98 1.14
N THR A 98 -10.53 -4.89 1.45
CA THR A 98 -10.60 -4.27 2.79
C THR A 98 -11.69 -3.21 2.92
N VAL A 99 -12.23 -2.70 1.80
CA VAL A 99 -13.30 -1.69 1.78
C VAL A 99 -14.53 -2.21 1.04
N THR A 100 -14.42 -2.46 -0.27
CA THR A 100 -15.59 -2.72 -1.14
C THR A 100 -16.35 -3.99 -0.75
N HIS A 101 -15.64 -5.10 -0.58
CA HIS A 101 -16.22 -6.41 -0.28
C HIS A 101 -16.14 -6.80 1.20
N SER A 102 -15.53 -5.95 2.02
CA SER A 102 -15.47 -6.13 3.47
C SER A 102 -16.87 -6.17 4.08
N LYS A 103 -17.12 -7.15 4.96
CA LYS A 103 -18.39 -7.27 5.69
C LYS A 103 -18.40 -6.50 7.01
N ASN A 104 -17.33 -5.75 7.31
CA ASN A 104 -17.28 -4.89 8.49
C ASN A 104 -18.25 -3.71 8.31
N ARG A 105 -19.37 -3.76 9.04
CA ARG A 105 -20.43 -2.75 8.97
C ARG A 105 -20.03 -1.42 9.62
N GLU A 106 -18.99 -1.40 10.44
CA GLU A 106 -18.54 -0.20 11.15
C GLU A 106 -17.75 0.75 10.25
N LEU A 107 -17.33 0.31 9.06
CA LEU A 107 -16.49 1.10 8.15
C LEU A 107 -17.13 2.41 7.68
N SER A 108 -18.45 2.50 7.73
CA SER A 108 -19.21 3.68 7.31
C SER A 108 -19.85 4.42 8.48
N HIS A 109 -19.55 4.03 9.72
CA HIS A 109 -20.03 4.75 10.91
C HIS A 109 -19.37 6.11 11.00
N HIS A 110 -20.16 7.18 10.93
CA HIS A 110 -19.65 8.56 10.99
C HIS A 110 -18.93 8.88 12.31
N LEU A 111 -19.39 8.33 13.44
CA LEU A 111 -18.74 8.51 14.73
C LEU A 111 -17.60 7.51 14.89
N TYR A 112 -16.47 7.95 15.44
CA TYR A 112 -15.37 7.07 15.85
C TYR A 112 -15.69 6.25 17.09
#